data_AF-A0A6J6VYH3-F1
#
_entry.id   AF-A0A6J6VYH3-F1
#
_cell.length_a   1.000
_cell.length_b   1.000
_cell.length_c   1.000
_cell.angle_alpha   90.00
_cell.angle_beta   90.00
_cell.angle_gamma   90.00
#
_symmetry.space_group_name_H-M   'P 1'
#
loop_
_entity.id
_entity.type
_entity.pdbx_description
1 polymer ?
#
loop_
_entity_poly.entity_id
_entity_poly.type
_entity_poly.pdbx_seq_one_letter_code
_entity_poly.pdbx_strand_id
1 'polypeptide(L)' 'MTPLEIALAWIRDRRGVVAPVIGARTAAQLEVALTVEDLVLPDEISQVLDEVSAPTLSYPEKSFG' A
#
# COMPACT_ATOMS: atom_id res chain seq x y z
N MET A 1 -4.20 -4.75 -13.20
CA MET A 1 -3.32 -4.35 -12.09
C MET A 1 -2.29 -3.35 -12.58
N THR A 2 -2.67 -2.08 -12.51
CA THR A 2 -1.78 -0.94 -12.69
C THR A 2 -0.95 -0.72 -11.42
N PRO A 3 0.15 0.05 -11.47
CA PRO A 3 0.91 0.42 -10.27
C PRO A 3 0.06 1.09 -9.17
N LEU A 4 -0.93 1.90 -9.57
CA LEU A 4 -1.87 2.52 -8.64
C LEU A 4 -2.71 1.47 -7.91
N GLU A 5 -3.29 0.52 -8.66
CA GLU A 5 -4.10 -0.55 -8.10
C GLU A 5 -3.29 -1.41 -7.11
N ILE A 6 -2.05 -1.74 -7.46
CA ILE A 6 -1.13 -2.50 -6.60
C ILE A 6 -0.82 -1.74 -5.31
N ALA A 7 -0.42 -0.47 -5.42
CA ALA A 7 -0.03 0.32 -4.26
C ALA A 7 -1.19 0.56 -3.28
N LEU A 8 -2.39 0.82 -3.81
CA LEU A 8 -3.57 1.04 -2.99
C LEU A 8 -4.05 -0.24 -2.30
N ALA A 9 -4.09 -1.37 -3.01
CA ALA A 9 -4.45 -2.66 -2.41
C ALA A 9 -3.46 -3.03 -1.30
N TRP A 10 -2.16 -2.88 -1.57
CA TRP A 10 -1.12 -3.16 -0.59
C TRP A 10 -1.25 -2.29 0.65
N ILE A 11 -1.41 -0.96 0.52
CA ILE A 11 -1.57 -0.07 1.68
C ILE A 11 -2.85 -0.35 2.45
N ARG A 12 -3.98 -0.59 1.77
CA ARG A 12 -5.28 -0.86 2.40
C ARG A 12 -5.20 -2.06 3.35
N ASP A 13 -4.50 -3.13 2.95
CA ASP A 13 -4.47 -4.39 3.72
C ASP A 13 -3.41 -4.40 4.84
N ARG A 14 -2.63 -3.32 5.00
CA ARG A 14 -1.60 -3.24 6.04
C ARG A 14 -2.22 -3.09 7.43
N ARG A 15 -1.60 -3.77 8.40
CA ARG A 15 -1.94 -3.65 9.82
C ARG A 15 -1.89 -2.18 10.26
N GLY A 16 -2.98 -1.72 10.86
CA GLY A 16 -3.11 -0.36 11.40
C GLY A 16 -3.58 0.68 10.39
N VAL A 17 -3.76 0.31 9.12
CA VAL A 17 -4.41 1.18 8.12
C VAL A 17 -5.92 0.98 8.20
N VAL A 18 -6.66 2.06 8.40
CA VAL A 18 -8.14 2.05 8.38
C VAL A 18 -8.65 2.37 6.98
N ALA A 19 -8.08 3.40 6.33
CA ALA A 19 -8.40 3.76 4.96
C ALA A 19 -7.26 4.57 4.33
N PRO A 20 -6.83 4.27 3.10
CA PRO A 20 -5.93 5.12 2.34
C PRO A 20 -6.65 6.38 1.84
N VAL A 21 -5.96 7.52 1.84
CA VAL A 21 -6.47 8.78 1.29
C VAL A 21 -5.89 8.99 -0.12
N ILE A 22 -6.76 9.28 -1.09
CA ILE A 22 -6.37 9.50 -2.49
C ILE A 22 -6.72 10.91 -2.96
N GLY A 23 -5.86 11.48 -3.80
CA GLY A 23 -6.04 12.82 -4.37
C GLY A 23 -6.41 12.79 -5.86
N ALA A 24 -7.49 12.10 -6.25
CA ALA A 24 -7.94 12.07 -7.65
C ALA A 24 -8.29 13.48 -8.15
N ARG A 25 -7.77 13.85 -9.34
CA ARG A 25 -8.02 15.16 -9.99
C ARG A 25 -9.10 15.06 -11.07
N THR A 26 -9.50 13.85 -11.44
CA THR A 26 -10.56 13.57 -12.41
C THR A 26 -11.43 12.41 -11.94
N ALA A 27 -12.67 12.33 -12.45
CA ALA A 27 -13.58 11.22 -12.16
C ALA A 27 -12.99 9.87 -12.59
N ALA A 28 -12.36 9.81 -13.78
CA ALA A 28 -11.72 8.58 -14.26
C ALA A 28 -10.60 8.08 -13.33
N GLN A 29 -9.83 8.99 -12.72
CA GLN A 29 -8.82 8.59 -11.72
C GLN A 29 -9.44 8.03 -10.45
N LEU A 30 -10.57 8.61 -10.01
CA LEU A 30 -11.32 8.12 -8.87
C LEU A 30 -11.92 6.74 -9.15
N GLU A 31 -12.54 6.55 -10.32
CA GLU A 31 -13.11 5.27 -10.75
C GLU A 31 -12.07 4.15 -10.72
N VAL A 32 -10.87 4.39 -11.27
CA VAL A 32 -9.76 3.42 -11.22
C VAL A 32 -9.29 3.15 -9.79
N ALA A 33 -9.29 4.15 -8.91
CA ALA A 33 -8.90 3.91 -7.52
C ALA A 33 -9.96 3.12 -6.74
N LEU A 34 -11.25 3.26 -7.08
CA LEU A 34 -12.34 2.54 -6.45
C LEU A 34 -12.42 1.07 -6.86
N THR A 35 -11.87 0.68 -8.02
CA THR A 35 -11.80 -0.76 -8.41
C THR A 35 -10.95 -1.59 -7.46
N VAL A 36 -10.11 -0.94 -6.66
CA VAL A 36 -9.20 -1.59 -5.72
C VAL A 36 -9.94 -2.28 -4.58
N GLU A 37 -11.16 -1.84 -4.22
CA GLU A 37 -11.89 -2.37 -3.07
C GLU A 37 -12.03 -3.90 -3.10
N ASP A 38 -12.26 -4.48 -4.28
CA ASP A 38 -12.38 -5.93 -4.49
C ASP A 38 -11.06 -6.62 -4.91
N LEU A 39 -9.98 -5.85 -5.06
CA LEU A 39 -8.69 -6.37 -5.49
C LEU A 39 -7.94 -7.01 -4.32
N VAL A 40 -7.62 -8.29 -4.46
CA VAL A 40 -6.72 -9.02 -3.55
C VAL A 40 -5.38 -9.21 -4.24
N LEU A 41 -4.30 -8.82 -3.55
CA LEU A 41 -2.95 -9.06 -4.05
C LEU A 41 -2.52 -10.51 -3.79
N PRO A 42 -1.82 -11.16 -4.74
CA PRO A 42 -1.07 -12.37 -4.46
C PRO A 42 -0.06 -12.14 -3.33
N ASP A 43 0.10 -13.15 -2.47
CA ASP A 43 1.00 -13.08 -1.31
C ASP A 43 2.45 -12.77 -1.71
N GLU A 44 2.90 -13.24 -2.88
CA GLU A 44 4.25 -12.98 -3.36
C GLU A 44 4.47 -11.49 -3.66
N ILE A 45 3.44 -10.79 -4.17
CA ILE A 45 3.53 -9.36 -4.46
C ILE A 45 3.53 -8.55 -3.16
N SER A 46 2.66 -8.89 -2.20
CA SER A 46 2.59 -8.19 -0.91
C SER A 46 3.88 -8.35 -0.11
N GLN A 47 4.47 -9.56 -0.10
CA GLN A 47 5.74 -9.83 0.56
C GLN A 47 6.91 -9.05 -0.05
N VAL A 48 7.02 -9.02 -1.37
CA VAL A 48 8.07 -8.23 -2.04
C VAL A 48 7.91 -6.75 -1.71
N LEU A 49 6.68 -6.22 -1.72
CA LEU A 49 6.41 -4.82 -1.37
C LEU A 49 6.75 -4.52 0.10
N ASP A 50 6.46 -5.44 1.02
CA ASP A 50 6.86 -5.32 2.43
C ASP A 50 8.38 -5.26 2.60
N GLU A 51 9.10 -6.11 1.86
CA GLU A 51 10.56 -6.21 1.95
C GLU A 51 11.25 -4.96 1.37
N VAL A 52 10.86 -4.51 0.18
CA VAL A 52 11.47 -3.33 -0.46
C VAL A 52 11.07 -2.01 0.19
N SER A 53 9.94 -1.97 0.89
CA SER A 53 9.42 -0.77 1.57
C SER A 53 9.71 -0.74 3.07
N ALA A 54 10.42 -1.74 3.60
CA ALA A 54 10.77 -1.80 5.01
C ALA A 54 11.60 -0.57 5.41
N PRO A 55 11.27 0.12 6.51
CA PRO A 55 12.04 1.27 6.95
C PRO A 55 13.45 0.84 7.36
N THR A 56 14.46 1.61 6.92
CA THR A 56 15.81 1.46 7.43
C THR A 56 15.87 1.95 8.87
N LEU A 57 15.85 1.04 9.85
CA LEU A 57 16.09 1.42 11.25
C LEU A 57 17.54 1.92 11.41
N SER A 58 17.69 3.15 11.89
CA SER A 58 18.93 3.78 12.29
C SER A 58 18.97 4.00 13.82
N TYR A 59 19.88 4.83 14.31
CA TYR A 59 19.93 5.18 15.72
C TYR A 59 18.99 6.38 15.98
N PRO A 60 18.20 6.40 17.07
CA PRO A 60 18.22 5.52 18.24
C PRO A 60 17.20 4.35 18.20
N GLU A 61 16.39 4.22 17.16
CA GLU A 61 15.36 3.18 17.05
C GLU A 61 15.92 1.74 17.13
N LYS A 62 17.19 1.53 16.76
CA LYS A 62 17.90 0.25 16.96
C LYS A 62 18.23 -0.10 18.43
N SER A 63 18.25 0.87 19.34
CA SER A 63 18.83 0.71 20.67
C SER A 63 17.86 0.15 21.72
N PHE A 64 16.58 0.03 21.39
CA PHE A 64 15.53 -0.46 22.30
C PHE A 64 15.02 -1.87 21.92
N GLY A 65 15.91 -2.73 21.41
CA GLY A 65 15.62 -4.14 21.13
C GLY A 65 15.81 -5.04 22.35
#